data_AF-R9M0T2-F1
#
_entry.id   AF-R9M0T2-F1
#
_cell.length_a   1.000
_cell.length_b   1.000
_cell.length_c   1.000
_cell.angle_alpha   90.00
_cell.angle_beta   90.00
_cell.angle_gamma   90.00
#
_symmetry.space_group_name_H-M   'P 1'
#
loop_
_entity.id
_entity.type
_entity.pdbx_description
1 polymer ?
#
loop_
_entity_poly.entity_id
_entity_poly.type
_entity_poly.pdbx_seq_one_letter_code
_entity_poly.pdbx_strand_id
1 'polypeptide(L)' 'MKGFKRLLMKAQLGDKDALRVILELYRGLIVKESSIEGTFDEDLMQNLYDTLLACIRHFHI' A
#
# COMPACT_ATOMS: atom_id res chain seq x y z
N MET A 1 -8.91 -13.12 -10.02
CA MET A 1 -9.10 -11.65 -10.07
C MET A 1 -10.19 -11.06 -9.15
N LYS A 2 -11.24 -11.80 -8.72
CA LYS A 2 -12.36 -11.20 -7.93
C LYS A 2 -12.04 -10.81 -6.47
N GLY A 3 -10.94 -11.31 -5.88
CA GLY A 3 -10.60 -11.07 -4.48
C GLY A 3 -10.11 -9.65 -4.21
N PHE A 4 -9.07 -9.23 -4.93
CA PHE A 4 -8.42 -7.93 -4.70
C PHE A 4 -9.34 -6.75 -5.03
N LYS A 5 -10.12 -6.80 -6.13
CA LYS A 5 -11.07 -5.74 -6.47
C LYS A 5 -12.05 -5.44 -5.33
N ARG A 6 -12.62 -6.49 -4.70
CA ARG A 6 -13.50 -6.31 -3.53
C ARG A 6 -12.76 -5.77 -2.31
N LEU A 7 -11.53 -6.23 -2.09
CA LEU A 7 -10.69 -5.74 -1.00
C LEU A 7 -10.40 -4.23 -1.16
N LEU A 8 -10.05 -3.81 -2.37
CA LEU A 8 -9.80 -2.41 -2.71
C LEU A 8 -11.05 -1.54 -2.53
N MET A 9 -12.22 -2.01 -3.01
CA MET A 9 -13.49 -1.29 -2.79
C MET A 9 -13.79 -1.10 -1.30
N LYS A 10 -13.58 -2.13 -0.47
CA LYS A 10 -13.77 -2.03 0.98
C LYS A 10 -12.81 -1.01 1.60
N ALA A 11 -11.53 -1.05 1.23
CA ALA A 11 -10.53 -0.11 1.72
C ALA A 11 -10.88 1.35 1.34
N GLN A 12 -11.37 1.57 0.10
CA GLN A 12 -11.87 2.88 -0.34
C GLN A 12 -13.07 3.39 0.45
N LEU A 13 -13.93 2.48 0.93
CA LEU A 13 -15.06 2.78 1.80
C LEU A 13 -14.66 2.97 3.29
N GLY A 14 -13.37 2.93 3.61
CA GLY A 14 -12.86 3.16 4.97
C GLY A 14 -12.75 1.91 5.85
N ASP A 15 -12.89 0.71 5.29
CA ASP A 15 -12.65 -0.54 6.02
C ASP A 15 -11.16 -0.66 6.38
N LYS A 16 -10.85 -0.45 7.67
CA LYS A 16 -9.48 -0.47 8.19
C LYS A 16 -8.83 -1.85 8.09
N ASP A 17 -9.61 -2.93 8.14
CA ASP A 17 -9.08 -4.28 8.01
C ASP A 17 -8.71 -4.56 6.57
N ALA A 18 -9.57 -4.17 5.63
CA ALA A 18 -9.25 -4.25 4.21
C ALA A 18 -8.02 -3.41 3.86
N LEU A 19 -7.91 -2.19 4.40
CA LEU A 19 -6.74 -1.34 4.22
C LEU A 19 -5.47 -2.02 4.73
N ARG A 20 -5.50 -2.56 5.96
CA ARG A 20 -4.36 -3.25 6.57
C ARG A 20 -3.90 -4.45 5.74
N VAL A 21 -4.83 -5.24 5.21
CA VAL A 21 -4.50 -6.38 4.33
C VAL A 21 -3.77 -5.89 3.08
N ILE A 22 -4.21 -4.79 2.46
CA ILE A 22 -3.52 -4.22 1.30
C ILE A 22 -2.12 -3.71 1.69
N LEU A 23 -1.98 -2.99 2.80
CA LEU A 23 -0.67 -2.51 3.27
C LEU A 23 0.30 -3.68 3.51
N GLU A 24 -0.17 -4.77 4.13
CA GLU A 24 0.66 -5.96 4.38
C GLU A 24 1.07 -6.65 3.07
N LEU A 25 0.17 -6.73 2.08
CA LEU A 25 0.50 -7.29 0.75
C LEU A 25 1.63 -6.52 0.05
N TYR A 26 1.68 -5.20 0.23
CA TYR A 26 2.69 -4.34 -0.39
C TYR A 26 3.94 -4.12 0.49
N ARG A 27 3.92 -4.53 1.77
CA ARG A 27 5.01 -4.32 2.72
C ARG A 27 6.37 -4.77 2.19
N GLY A 28 6.43 -5.97 1.61
CA GLY A 28 7.68 -6.51 1.07
C GLY A 28 8.25 -5.69 -0.09
N LEU A 29 7.38 -5.20 -0.98
CA LEU A 29 7.79 -4.31 -2.07
C LEU A 29 8.27 -2.97 -1.52
N ILE A 30 7.52 -2.37 -0.60
CA ILE A 30 7.88 -1.09 -0.01
C ILE A 30 9.24 -1.16 0.68
N VAL A 31 9.51 -2.17 1.52
CA VAL A 31 10.82 -2.34 2.19
C VAL A 31 11.94 -2.48 1.17
N LYS A 32 11.73 -3.26 0.10
CA LYS A 32 12.72 -3.46 -0.97
C LYS A 32 13.04 -2.13 -1.67
N GLU A 33 12.02 -1.38 -2.08
CA GLU A 33 12.20 -0.13 -2.82
C GLU A 33 12.64 1.04 -1.92
N SER A 34 12.49 0.90 -0.59
CA SER A 34 13.04 1.85 0.39
C SER A 34 14.52 1.61 0.69
N SER A 35 15.14 0.62 0.05
CA SER A 35 16.56 0.29 0.25
C SER A 35 17.37 0.74 -0.96
N ILE A 36 18.15 1.81 -0.83
CA ILE A 36 19.01 2.36 -1.88
C ILE A 36 20.44 1.93 -1.59
N GLU A 37 21.06 1.20 -2.52
CA GLU A 37 22.43 0.69 -2.41
C GLU A 37 22.71 -0.07 -1.09
N GLY A 38 21.70 -0.81 -0.61
CA GLY A 38 21.78 -1.58 0.64
C GLY A 38 21.55 -0.76 1.92
N THR A 39 21.31 0.54 1.81
CA THR A 39 20.93 1.41 2.93
C THR A 39 19.41 1.59 2.95
N PHE A 40 18.80 1.29 4.09
CA PHE A 40 17.37 1.50 4.29
C PHE A 40 17.08 2.98 4.61
N ASP A 41 16.11 3.55 3.90
CA ASP A 41 15.65 4.92 4.05
C ASP A 41 14.21 4.93 4.60
N GLU A 42 14.07 5.31 5.87
CA GLU A 42 12.78 5.36 6.57
C GLU A 42 11.83 6.42 5.99
N ASP A 43 12.36 7.55 5.54
CA ASP A 43 11.55 8.64 4.97
C ASP A 43 11.02 8.23 3.60
N LEU A 44 11.85 7.54 2.80
CA LEU A 44 11.40 6.93 1.54
C LEU A 44 10.32 5.88 1.79
N MET A 45 10.47 5.05 2.82
CA MET A 45 9.44 4.07 3.19
C MET A 45 8.11 4.74 3.51
N GLN A 46 8.13 5.80 4.33
CA GLN A 46 6.92 6.56 4.67
C GLN A 46 6.28 7.17 3.42
N ASN A 47 7.07 7.77 2.54
CA ASN A 47 6.60 8.33 1.27
C ASN A 47 5.94 7.28 0.36
N LEU A 48 6.49 6.06 0.32
CA LEU A 48 5.89 4.95 -0.44
C LEU A 48 4.57 4.48 0.17
N TYR A 49 4.45 4.43 1.49
CA TYR A 49 3.18 4.15 2.16
C TYR A 49 2.14 5.24 1.87
N ASP A 50 2.51 6.52 1.96
CA ASP A 50 1.61 7.64 1.64
C ASP A 50 1.15 7.59 0.19
N THR A 51 2.07 7.28 -0.73
CA THR A 51 1.77 7.08 -2.15
C THR A 51 0.79 5.93 -2.35
N LEU A 52 0.98 4.80 -1.66
CA LEU A 52 0.07 3.65 -1.72
C LEU A 52 -1.32 4.02 -1.18
N LEU A 53 -1.40 4.76 -0.07
CA LEU A 53 -2.67 5.24 0.49
C LEU A 53 -3.40 6.17 -0.49
N ALA A 54 -2.68 7.07 -1.14
CA ALA A 54 -3.23 7.94 -2.19
C ALA A 54 -3.74 7.12 -3.38
N CYS A 55 -2.97 6.13 -3.84
CA CYS A 55 -3.38 5.22 -4.91
C CYS A 55 -4.66 4.48 -4.53
N ILE A 56 -4.74 3.89 -3.34
CA ILE A 56 -5.94 3.19 -2.87
C ILE A 56 -7.15 4.13 -2.91
N ARG A 57 -7.02 5.37 -2.42
CA ARG A 57 -8.12 6.33 -2.35
C ARG A 57 -8.62 6.80 -3.72
N HIS A 58 -7.70 6.99 -4.68
CA HIS A 58 -8.00 7.66 -5.94
C HIS A 58 -8.08 6.72 -7.16
N PHE A 59 -7.77 5.43 -6.99
CA PHE A 59 -7.86 4.45 -8.07
C PHE A 59 -9.33 4.24 -8.51
N HIS A 60 -9.58 4.35 -9.82
CA HIS A 60 -10.91 4.14 -10.39
C HIS A 60 -11.11 2.66 -10.72
N ILE A 61 -12.18 2.05 -10.18
CA ILE A 61 -12.43 0.59 -10.18
C ILE A 61 -13.35 0.14 -11.32
#